data_AF-A0A968QWI0-F1
#
_entry.id   AF-A0A968QWI0-F1
#
_cell.length_a   1.000
_cell.length_b   1.000
_cell.length_c   1.000
_cell.angle_alpha   90.00
_cell.angle_beta   90.00
_cell.angle_gamma   90.00
#
_symmetry.space_group_name_H-M   'P 1'
#
loop_
_entity.id
_entity.type
_entity.pdbx_description
1 polymer ?
#
loop_
_entity_poly.entity_id
_entity_poly.type
_entity_poly.pdbx_seq_one_letter_code
_entity_poly.pdbx_strand_id
1 'polypeptide(L)'
;MQFSVNKKELRDILSKIQGITGRRSNLAITENVLFRVSSDGIYVSATDLETGFQGSYPAEVESEGDFAINAKKLFEIVKDFPSDEIHFHEVENRWVKIGNERIEYNIVGINPEDFPNQPQVDDVEFFEVESAALKRMIEKIIIIAGASDDRRPHISGMYFERIIGDDAKKCGWCPQTAAV
;
A
#
# COMPACT_ATOMS: atom_id res chain seq x y z
N MET A 1 -13.23 13.43 -11.56
CA MET A 1 -12.37 13.67 -10.40
C MET A 1 -11.27 14.66 -10.76
N GLN A 2 -10.90 15.54 -9.82
CA GLN A 2 -9.83 16.52 -9.96
C GLN A 2 -9.25 16.86 -8.58
N PHE A 3 -7.94 16.76 -8.42
CA PHE A 3 -7.24 17.04 -7.16
C PHE A 3 -5.77 17.39 -7.39
N SER A 4 -5.12 18.00 -6.40
CA SER A 4 -3.67 18.20 -6.34
C SER A 4 -3.07 17.53 -5.10
N VAL A 5 -1.83 17.08 -5.21
CA VAL A 5 -1.10 16.44 -4.10
C VAL A 5 0.38 16.78 -4.14
N ASN A 6 0.99 16.82 -2.96
CA ASN A 6 2.43 17.03 -2.84
C ASN A 6 3.22 15.86 -3.46
N LYS A 7 4.15 16.17 -4.36
CA LYS A 7 5.02 15.22 -5.04
C LYS A 7 5.77 14.32 -4.07
N LYS A 8 6.33 14.87 -2.99
CA LYS A 8 7.16 14.11 -2.05
C LYS A 8 6.32 13.05 -1.34
N GLU A 9 5.14 13.43 -0.86
CA GLU A 9 4.21 12.50 -0.22
C GLU A 9 3.78 11.40 -1.20
N LEU A 10 3.32 11.79 -2.39
CA LEU A 10 2.90 10.82 -3.42
C LEU A 10 4.03 9.86 -3.82
N ARG A 11 5.25 10.37 -4.02
CA ARG A 11 6.41 9.55 -4.38
C ARG A 11 6.74 8.54 -3.28
N ASP A 12 6.72 8.97 -2.01
CA ASP A 12 7.06 8.11 -0.88
C ASP A 12 6.01 7.00 -0.70
N ILE A 13 4.74 7.28 -1.00
CA ILE A 13 3.65 6.28 -1.04
C ILE A 13 3.88 5.29 -2.18
N LEU A 14 4.04 5.78 -3.41
CA LEU A 14 4.18 4.95 -4.60
C LEU A 14 5.44 4.07 -4.53
N SER A 15 6.52 4.57 -3.93
CA SER A 15 7.75 3.80 -3.70
C SER A 15 7.52 2.59 -2.79
N LYS A 16 6.66 2.70 -1.77
CA LYS A 16 6.31 1.57 -0.89
C LYS A 16 5.46 0.55 -1.63
N ILE A 17 4.52 1.04 -2.45
CA ILE A 17 3.59 0.22 -3.22
C ILE A 17 4.29 -0.60 -4.33
N GLN A 18 5.41 -0.13 -4.88
CA GLN A 18 6.17 -0.87 -5.92
C GLN A 18 6.51 -2.31 -5.50
N GLY A 19 6.74 -2.56 -4.20
CA GLY A 19 7.07 -3.89 -3.68
C GLY A 19 5.87 -4.85 -3.57
N ILE A 20 4.66 -4.35 -3.78
CA ILE A 20 3.41 -5.11 -3.69
C ILE A 20 2.86 -5.37 -5.09
N THR A 21 2.74 -4.33 -5.92
CA THR A 21 2.09 -4.43 -7.23
C THR A 21 2.84 -5.36 -8.18
N GLY A 22 2.12 -6.29 -8.80
CA GLY A 22 2.66 -7.19 -9.83
C GLY A 22 3.68 -8.24 -9.36
N ARG A 23 3.78 -8.52 -8.05
CA ARG A 23 4.77 -9.45 -7.51
C ARG A 23 4.40 -10.93 -7.67
N ARG A 24 3.11 -11.28 -7.57
CA ARG A 24 2.65 -12.68 -7.48
C ARG A 24 1.37 -13.03 -8.26
N SER A 25 0.76 -12.06 -8.94
CA SER A 25 -0.56 -12.22 -9.53
C SER A 25 -0.52 -12.13 -11.06
N ASN A 26 -1.23 -13.05 -11.74
CA ASN A 26 -1.49 -12.98 -13.19
C ASN A 26 -2.60 -11.98 -13.55
N LEU A 27 -3.19 -11.29 -12.56
CA LEU A 27 -4.28 -10.34 -12.78
C LEU A 27 -3.72 -8.94 -13.04
N ALA A 28 -3.92 -8.44 -14.27
CA ALA A 28 -3.43 -7.12 -14.69
C ALA A 28 -3.90 -5.97 -13.77
N ILE A 29 -5.10 -6.06 -13.18
CA ILE A 29 -5.62 -5.06 -12.22
C ILE A 29 -4.69 -4.87 -11.01
N THR A 30 -3.96 -5.91 -10.57
CA THR A 30 -3.03 -5.86 -9.42
C THR A 30 -1.69 -5.16 -9.73
N GLU A 31 -1.45 -4.77 -10.98
CA GLU A 31 -0.36 -3.86 -11.34
C GLU A 31 -0.72 -2.38 -11.11
N ASN A 32 -1.98 -2.11 -10.76
CA ASN A 32 -2.51 -0.78 -10.60
C ASN A 32 -2.64 -0.43 -9.12
N VAL A 33 -2.65 0.88 -8.86
CA VAL A 33 -2.99 1.46 -7.57
C VAL A 33 -4.37 2.11 -7.72
N LEU A 34 -5.26 1.81 -6.78
CA LEU A 34 -6.57 2.42 -6.66
C LEU A 34 -6.47 3.68 -5.82
N PHE A 35 -7.08 4.75 -6.30
CA PHE A 35 -7.29 6.01 -5.61
C PHE A 35 -8.79 6.22 -5.46
N ARG A 36 -9.20 6.59 -4.24
CA ARG A 36 -10.51 7.20 -3.98
C ARG A 36 -10.30 8.63 -3.54
N VAL A 37 -10.92 9.57 -4.25
CA VAL A 37 -10.78 11.00 -3.98
C VAL A 37 -12.07 11.47 -3.32
N SER A 38 -11.94 12.02 -2.11
CA SER A 38 -13.05 12.55 -1.31
C SER A 38 -12.71 13.94 -0.81
N SER A 39 -13.69 14.67 -0.30
CA SER A 39 -13.50 15.96 0.38
C SER A 39 -12.42 15.97 1.49
N ASP A 40 -12.14 14.84 2.14
CA ASP A 40 -11.11 14.73 3.19
C ASP A 40 -9.68 14.46 2.66
N GLY A 41 -9.54 14.21 1.35
CA GLY A 41 -8.27 13.89 0.70
C GLY A 41 -8.34 12.63 -0.16
N ILE A 42 -7.18 11.97 -0.33
CA ILE A 42 -7.05 10.76 -1.15
C ILE A 42 -6.86 9.51 -0.29
N TYR A 43 -7.53 8.45 -0.67
CA TYR A 43 -7.33 7.11 -0.14
C TYR A 43 -6.66 6.24 -1.20
N VAL A 44 -5.49 5.70 -0.88
CA VAL A 44 -4.67 4.91 -1.79
C VAL A 44 -4.71 3.45 -1.38
N SER A 45 -4.92 2.58 -2.36
CA SER A 45 -5.04 1.13 -2.16
C SER A 45 -4.22 0.36 -3.20
N ALA A 46 -3.45 -0.62 -2.77
CA ALA A 46 -2.72 -1.54 -3.64
C ALA A 46 -2.73 -2.95 -3.04
N THR A 47 -2.75 -3.99 -3.88
CA THR A 47 -2.76 -5.38 -3.40
C THR A 47 -2.27 -6.35 -4.49
N ASP A 48 -1.63 -7.43 -4.07
CA ASP A 48 -1.35 -8.61 -4.90
C ASP A 48 -2.20 -9.84 -4.52
N LEU A 49 -3.29 -9.60 -3.77
CA LEU A 49 -4.19 -10.58 -3.14
C LEU A 49 -3.63 -11.30 -1.90
N GLU A 50 -2.33 -11.23 -1.63
CA GLU A 50 -1.72 -11.77 -0.42
C GLU A 50 -1.31 -10.65 0.55
N THR A 51 -0.80 -9.56 -0.01
CA THR A 51 -0.36 -8.36 0.70
C THR A 51 -1.14 -7.16 0.21
N GLY A 52 -1.77 -6.46 1.15
CA GLY A 52 -2.49 -5.21 0.90
C GLY A 52 -1.76 -4.00 1.47
N PHE A 53 -1.94 -2.85 0.82
CA PHE A 53 -1.61 -1.54 1.32
C PHE A 53 -2.83 -0.64 1.25
N GLN A 54 -3.07 0.10 2.33
CA GLN A 54 -4.06 1.17 2.39
C GLN A 54 -3.45 2.36 3.12
N GLY A 55 -3.76 3.56 2.64
CA GLY A 55 -3.37 4.79 3.32
C GLY A 55 -4.30 5.94 2.95
N SER A 56 -4.43 6.90 3.86
CA SER A 56 -5.15 8.16 3.65
C SER A 56 -4.14 9.31 3.71
N TYR A 57 -4.26 10.24 2.78
CA TYR A 57 -3.32 11.35 2.61
C TYR A 57 -4.05 12.65 2.28
N PRO A 58 -3.56 13.79 2.81
CA PRO A 58 -4.12 15.09 2.48
C PRO A 58 -3.91 15.41 1.00
N ALA A 59 -4.91 16.03 0.40
CA ALA A 59 -4.90 16.51 -0.98
C ALA A 59 -5.87 17.69 -1.10
N GLU A 60 -5.62 18.59 -2.04
CA GLU A 60 -6.61 19.62 -2.37
C GLU A 60 -7.57 19.03 -3.41
N VAL A 61 -8.84 18.90 -3.05
CA VAL A 61 -9.84 18.21 -3.87
C VAL A 61 -10.82 19.22 -4.46
N GLU A 62 -10.90 19.24 -5.78
CA GLU A 62 -11.86 20.04 -6.54
C GLU A 62 -13.07 19.21 -6.98
N SER A 63 -12.84 17.93 -7.30
CA SER A 63 -13.88 17.00 -7.71
C SER A 63 -13.57 15.59 -7.22
N GLU A 64 -14.51 15.01 -6.47
CA GLU A 64 -14.44 13.64 -5.97
C GLU A 64 -14.51 12.60 -7.10
N GLY A 65 -14.16 11.36 -6.77
CA GLY A 65 -14.28 10.19 -7.64
C GLY A 65 -13.11 9.23 -7.53
N ASP A 66 -13.22 8.10 -8.23
CA ASP A 66 -12.32 6.96 -8.04
C ASP A 66 -11.62 6.58 -9.35
N PHE A 67 -10.35 6.18 -9.23
CA PHE A 67 -9.59 5.68 -10.37
C PHE A 67 -8.49 4.70 -10.01
N ALA A 68 -8.23 3.77 -10.92
CA ALA A 68 -7.10 2.86 -10.84
C ALA A 68 -6.13 3.14 -12.00
N ILE A 69 -4.83 3.22 -11.69
CA ILE A 69 -3.78 3.55 -12.65
C ILE A 69 -2.56 2.68 -12.42
N ASN A 70 -1.82 2.36 -13.48
CA ASN A 70 -0.64 1.50 -13.38
C ASN A 70 0.40 2.13 -12.44
N ALA A 71 0.72 1.41 -11.35
CA ALA A 71 1.52 1.94 -10.25
C ALA A 71 2.96 2.24 -10.67
N LYS A 72 3.54 1.41 -11.55
CA LYS A 72 4.89 1.59 -12.05
C LYS A 72 4.99 2.82 -12.96
N LYS A 73 4.07 2.96 -13.92
CA LYS A 73 4.02 4.13 -14.80
C LYS A 73 3.85 5.43 -14.02
N LEU A 74 2.92 5.42 -13.05
CA LEU A 74 2.68 6.59 -12.20
C LEU A 74 3.92 6.94 -11.37
N PHE A 75 4.59 5.94 -10.77
CA PHE A 75 5.81 6.18 -9.99
C PHE A 75 6.91 6.84 -10.82
N GLU A 76 7.15 6.38 -12.05
CA GLU A 76 8.16 6.96 -12.93
C GLU A 76 7.85 8.42 -13.27
N ILE A 77 6.58 8.76 -13.55
CA ILE A 77 6.15 10.15 -13.77
C ILE A 77 6.42 11.00 -12.52
N VAL A 78 5.94 10.54 -11.36
CA VAL A 78 6.03 11.28 -10.10
C VAL A 78 7.49 11.46 -9.67
N LYS A 79 8.36 10.49 -9.94
CA LYS A 79 9.80 10.58 -9.63
C LYS A 79 10.46 11.75 -10.37
N ASP A 80 10.17 11.88 -11.67
CA ASP A 80 10.84 12.81 -12.56
C ASP A 80 10.09 14.15 -12.73
N PHE A 81 8.90 14.29 -12.13
CA PHE A 81 8.09 15.50 -12.23
C PHE A 81 8.82 16.73 -11.67
N PRO A 82 8.89 17.89 -12.35
CA PRO A 82 9.76 19.00 -11.94
C PRO A 82 9.16 19.91 -10.85
N SER A 83 7.89 19.74 -10.49
CA SER A 83 7.17 20.57 -9.51
C SER A 83 6.94 19.81 -8.20
N ASP A 84 6.78 20.55 -7.10
CA ASP A 84 6.44 19.98 -5.80
C ASP A 84 4.95 19.63 -5.66
N GLU A 85 4.12 20.16 -6.54
CA GLU A 85 2.68 19.87 -6.62
C GLU A 85 2.34 19.24 -7.97
N ILE A 86 1.50 18.21 -7.93
CA ILE A 86 1.05 17.46 -9.10
C ILE A 86 -0.48 17.48 -9.13
N HIS A 87 -1.05 17.96 -10.23
CA HIS A 87 -2.49 17.94 -10.44
C HIS A 87 -2.89 16.69 -11.22
N PHE A 88 -4.04 16.14 -10.83
CA PHE A 88 -4.68 15.00 -11.45
C PHE A 88 -6.07 15.43 -11.90
N HIS A 89 -6.42 15.14 -13.15
CA HIS A 89 -7.74 15.41 -13.70
C HIS A 89 -8.17 14.25 -14.60
N GLU A 90 -9.21 13.54 -14.18
CA GLU A 90 -9.86 12.56 -15.05
C GLU A 90 -10.77 13.25 -16.05
N VAL A 91 -10.55 12.95 -17.32
CA VAL A 91 -11.38 13.38 -18.46
C VAL A 91 -12.17 12.18 -19.00
N GLU A 92 -12.63 12.26 -20.26
CA GLU A 92 -13.40 11.19 -20.88
C GLU A 92 -12.61 9.88 -21.06
N ASN A 93 -13.33 8.75 -21.12
CA ASN A 93 -12.77 7.42 -21.39
C ASN A 93 -11.64 7.01 -20.44
N ARG A 94 -11.72 7.41 -19.16
CA ARG A 94 -10.75 7.07 -18.10
C ARG A 94 -9.34 7.64 -18.33
N TRP A 95 -9.18 8.60 -19.23
CA TRP A 95 -7.91 9.32 -19.35
C TRP A 95 -7.70 10.20 -18.13
N VAL A 96 -6.52 10.08 -17.52
CA VAL A 96 -6.09 10.92 -16.41
C VAL A 96 -4.95 11.79 -16.89
N LYS A 97 -5.17 13.10 -16.85
CA LYS A 97 -4.17 14.13 -17.04
C LYS A 97 -3.40 14.29 -15.74
N ILE A 98 -2.08 14.20 -15.80
CA ILE A 98 -1.18 14.31 -14.66
C ILE A 98 -0.15 15.38 -14.97
N GLY A 99 -0.20 16.48 -14.22
CA GLY A 99 0.84 17.51 -14.28
C GLY A 99 0.30 18.92 -14.21
N ASN A 100 0.91 19.83 -14.98
CA ASN A 100 0.60 21.26 -14.97
C ASN A 100 0.73 21.86 -16.38
N GLU A 101 0.64 23.18 -16.50
CA GLU A 101 0.72 23.89 -17.78
C GLU A 101 2.01 23.67 -18.57
N ARG A 102 3.12 23.31 -17.89
CA ARG A 102 4.43 23.12 -18.53
C ARG A 102 4.66 21.69 -18.99
N ILE A 103 4.18 20.72 -18.20
CA ILE A 103 4.35 19.29 -18.47
C ILE A 103 3.04 18.58 -18.12
N GLU A 104 2.46 17.93 -19.11
CA GLU A 104 1.26 17.11 -18.97
C GLU A 104 1.56 15.68 -19.45
N TYR A 105 1.28 14.71 -18.58
CA TYR A 105 1.25 13.30 -18.92
C TYR A 105 -0.20 12.85 -19.04
N ASN A 106 -0.49 12.02 -20.02
CA ASN A 106 -1.80 11.43 -20.21
C ASN A 106 -1.69 9.91 -20.06
N ILE A 107 -2.39 9.34 -19.08
CA ILE A 107 -2.44 7.90 -18.88
C ILE A 107 -3.89 7.45 -18.84
N VAL A 108 -4.19 6.38 -19.56
CA VAL A 108 -5.47 5.68 -19.42
C VAL A 108 -5.49 4.89 -18.11
N GLY A 109 -6.44 5.26 -17.24
CA GLY A 109 -6.80 4.48 -16.07
C GLY A 109 -7.68 3.29 -16.45
N ILE A 110 -7.95 2.45 -15.47
CA ILE A 110 -8.88 1.33 -15.60
C ILE A 110 -10.08 1.53 -14.66
N ASN A 111 -11.07 0.66 -14.82
CA ASN A 111 -12.29 0.71 -14.04
C ASN A 111 -11.98 0.37 -12.56
N PRO A 112 -12.25 1.27 -11.60
CA PRO A 112 -11.97 1.04 -10.19
C PRO A 112 -12.82 -0.10 -9.61
N GLU A 113 -13.99 -0.38 -10.19
CA GLU A 113 -14.86 -1.49 -9.78
C GLU A 113 -14.24 -2.87 -10.04
N ASP A 114 -13.29 -2.96 -10.98
CA ASP A 114 -12.57 -4.21 -11.25
C ASP A 114 -11.51 -4.49 -10.17
N PHE A 115 -11.19 -3.49 -9.33
CA PHE A 115 -10.19 -3.60 -8.28
C PHE A 115 -10.68 -4.55 -7.17
N PRO A 116 -9.86 -5.53 -6.74
CA PRO A 116 -10.30 -6.52 -5.77
C PRO A 116 -10.68 -5.87 -4.45
N ASN A 117 -11.81 -6.30 -3.90
CA ASN A 117 -12.25 -5.91 -2.57
C ASN A 117 -11.22 -6.36 -1.53
N GLN A 118 -10.88 -5.46 -0.62
CA GLN A 118 -10.03 -5.78 0.51
C GLN A 118 -10.84 -6.53 1.57
N PRO A 119 -10.28 -7.59 2.18
CA PRO A 119 -10.95 -8.27 3.27
C PRO A 119 -11.14 -7.31 4.44
N GLN A 120 -12.38 -7.23 4.94
CA GLN A 120 -12.68 -6.59 6.22
C GLN A 120 -12.31 -7.58 7.32
N VAL A 121 -11.57 -7.11 8.33
CA VAL A 121 -11.25 -7.94 9.49
C VAL A 121 -12.22 -7.56 10.60
N ASP A 122 -13.33 -8.30 10.65
CA ASP A 122 -14.34 -8.14 11.69
C ASP A 122 -14.03 -9.04 12.90
N ASP A 123 -14.58 -8.69 14.07
CA ASP A 123 -14.53 -9.50 15.29
C ASP A 123 -13.13 -9.87 15.82
N VAL A 124 -12.15 -8.96 15.70
CA VAL A 124 -10.81 -9.10 16.28
C VAL A 124 -10.49 -8.02 17.30
N GLU A 125 -9.86 -8.41 18.42
CA GLU A 125 -9.30 -7.44 19.37
C GLU A 125 -8.01 -6.83 18.83
N PHE A 126 -8.00 -5.50 18.74
CA PHE A 126 -6.79 -4.74 18.49
C PHE A 126 -6.05 -4.42 19.80
N PHE A 127 -4.73 -4.35 19.74
CA PHE A 127 -3.90 -3.89 20.86
C PHE A 127 -2.79 -2.97 20.33
N GLU A 128 -2.36 -2.03 21.18
CA GLU A 128 -1.29 -1.11 20.84
C GLU A 128 0.08 -1.77 20.98
N VAL A 129 0.95 -1.50 20.01
CA VAL A 129 2.36 -1.92 20.02
C VAL A 129 3.26 -0.76 19.58
N GLU A 130 4.41 -0.63 20.23
CA GLU A 130 5.41 0.38 19.87
C GLU A 130 6.01 0.02 18.50
N SER A 131 5.84 0.90 17.51
CA SER A 131 6.19 0.62 16.12
C SER A 131 7.69 0.34 15.92
N ALA A 132 8.58 1.01 16.66
CA ALA A 132 10.01 0.73 16.57
C ALA A 132 10.39 -0.58 17.29
N ALA A 133 9.70 -0.99 18.35
CA ALA A 133 9.84 -2.33 18.90
C ALA A 133 9.42 -3.39 17.88
N LEU A 134 8.24 -3.25 17.26
CA LEU A 134 7.76 -4.19 16.24
C LEU A 134 8.72 -4.29 15.06
N LYS A 135 9.17 -3.15 14.53
CA LYS A 135 10.18 -3.09 13.47
C LYS A 135 11.46 -3.84 13.87
N ARG A 136 12.01 -3.56 15.06
CA ARG A 136 13.21 -4.24 15.56
C ARG A 136 13.02 -5.75 15.72
N MET A 137 11.82 -6.20 16.12
CA MET A 137 11.51 -7.64 16.21
C MET A 137 11.53 -8.29 14.82
N ILE A 138 10.87 -7.66 13.83
CA ILE A 138 10.84 -8.12 12.44
C ILE A 138 12.26 -8.19 11.86
N GLU A 139 13.06 -7.13 12.00
CA GLU A 139 14.43 -7.07 11.48
C GLU A 139 15.36 -8.15 12.05
N LYS A 140 15.17 -8.55 13.31
CA LYS A 140 15.96 -9.63 13.92
C LYS A 140 15.55 -11.00 13.41
N ILE A 141 14.26 -11.24 13.20
CA ILE A 141 13.72 -12.56 12.88
C ILE A 141 13.87 -12.86 11.39
N ILE A 142 13.73 -11.87 10.51
CA ILE A 142 13.82 -12.07 9.06
C ILE A 142 15.18 -12.60 8.60
N ILE A 143 16.24 -12.41 9.38
CA ILE A 143 17.59 -12.94 9.12
C ILE A 143 17.67 -14.45 9.40
N ILE A 144 16.84 -14.94 10.33
CA ILE A 144 16.80 -16.34 10.77
C ILE A 144 15.79 -17.14 9.93
N ALA A 145 14.72 -16.50 9.50
CA ALA A 145 13.79 -17.05 8.53
C ALA A 145 14.54 -17.24 7.19
N GLY A 146 14.94 -18.48 6.90
CA GLY A 146 15.59 -18.84 5.65
C GLY A 146 14.72 -18.55 4.42
N ALA A 147 15.26 -18.78 3.22
CA ALA A 147 14.51 -18.61 1.98
C ALA A 147 13.17 -19.35 2.06
N SER A 148 12.07 -18.66 1.70
CA SER A 148 10.73 -19.23 1.68
C SER A 148 10.70 -20.44 0.75
N ASP A 149 10.66 -21.64 1.33
CA ASP A 149 10.34 -22.86 0.59
C ASP A 149 8.81 -22.97 0.55
N ASP A 150 8.21 -22.71 -0.61
CA ASP A 150 6.76 -22.81 -0.82
C ASP A 150 6.21 -24.21 -0.53
N ARG A 151 7.07 -25.23 -0.40
CA ARG A 151 6.67 -26.59 0.00
C ARG A 151 6.41 -26.72 1.51
N ARG A 152 6.83 -25.74 2.33
CA ARG A 152 6.63 -25.75 3.79
C ARG A 152 6.06 -24.41 4.28
N PRO A 153 4.83 -24.05 3.86
CA PRO A 153 4.26 -22.73 4.17
C PRO A 153 4.11 -22.45 5.68
N HIS A 154 3.97 -23.50 6.51
CA HIS A 154 3.85 -23.39 7.96
C HIS A 154 5.11 -22.87 8.68
N ILE A 155 6.28 -22.84 8.02
CA ILE A 155 7.52 -22.27 8.56
C ILE A 155 8.02 -21.04 7.77
N SER A 156 7.25 -20.58 6.77
CA SER A 156 7.62 -19.46 5.90
C SER A 156 7.22 -18.09 6.47
N GLY A 157 6.73 -18.04 7.73
CA GLY A 157 6.22 -16.84 8.37
C GLY A 157 6.78 -16.62 9.78
N MET A 158 6.36 -15.50 10.38
CA MET A 158 6.68 -15.17 11.76
C MET A 158 5.47 -15.44 12.66
N TYR A 159 5.66 -16.22 13.71
CA TYR A 159 4.62 -16.45 14.71
C TYR A 159 4.59 -15.28 15.71
N PHE A 160 3.42 -14.63 15.81
CA PHE A 160 3.16 -13.57 16.77
C PHE A 160 2.20 -14.07 17.85
N GLU A 161 2.57 -13.87 19.11
CA GLU A 161 1.75 -14.20 20.27
C GLU A 161 1.66 -12.97 21.18
N ARG A 162 0.45 -12.63 21.63
CA ARG A 162 0.22 -11.59 22.64
C ARG A 162 0.36 -12.22 24.02
N ILE A 163 1.46 -11.93 24.71
CA ILE A 163 1.64 -12.36 26.10
C ILE A 163 0.90 -11.40 27.04
N ILE A 164 -0.04 -11.92 27.82
CA ILE A 164 -0.76 -11.20 28.87
C ILE A 164 -0.16 -11.66 30.21
N GLY A 165 0.53 -10.77 30.92
CA GLY A 165 1.11 -11.04 32.24
C GLY A 165 0.76 -9.95 33.25
N ASP A 166 0.76 -10.29 34.55
CA ASP A 166 0.39 -9.40 35.67
C ASP A 166 1.33 -8.19 35.86
N ASP A 167 2.51 -8.20 35.23
CA ASP A 167 3.39 -7.03 35.12
C ASP A 167 3.20 -6.37 33.75
N ALA A 168 2.64 -5.17 33.78
CA ALA A 168 2.28 -4.36 32.63
C ALA A 168 3.34 -4.36 31.50
N LYS A 169 2.87 -4.68 30.29
CA LYS A 169 3.46 -4.36 28.97
C LYS A 169 4.84 -4.97 28.66
N LYS A 170 4.88 -6.28 28.37
CA LYS A 170 6.00 -6.88 27.63
C LYS A 170 5.47 -7.79 26.50
N CYS A 171 5.72 -7.42 25.25
CA CYS A 171 5.72 -8.39 24.15
C CYS A 171 6.96 -9.27 24.33
N GLY A 172 6.79 -10.49 24.84
CA GLY A 172 7.81 -11.52 24.82
C GLY A 172 7.58 -12.47 23.65
N TRP A 173 8.64 -13.11 23.19
CA TRP A 173 8.58 -14.18 22.20
C TRP A 173 9.16 -15.45 22.81
N CYS A 174 8.47 -16.57 22.60
CA CYS A 174 8.97 -17.91 22.89
C CYS A 174 9.58 -18.49 21.60
N PRO A 175 10.89 -18.79 21.56
CA PRO A 175 11.45 -19.65 20.52
C PRO A 175 10.84 -21.03 20.70
N GLN A 176 9.82 -21.37 19.91
CA GLN A 176 9.58 -22.78 19.62
C GLN A 176 10.68 -23.27 18.68
N THR A 177 11.87 -23.46 19.25
CA THR A 177 12.76 -24.53 18.81
C THR A 177 12.03 -25.84 19.07
N ALA A 178 11.62 -26.50 17.98
CA ALA A 178 11.36 -27.93 17.88
C ALA A 178 10.69 -28.60 19.10
N ALA A 179 9.38 -28.82 19.00
CA ALA A 179 8.75 -29.97 19.64
C ALA A 179 7.59 -30.48 18.77
N VAL A 180 7.94 -31.54 18.02
CA VAL A 180 7.14 -32.43 17.16
C VAL A 180 6.70 -31.86 15.80
#